data_AF-A0A0D0CI31-F1
#
_entry.id   AF-A0A0D0CI31-F1
#
_cell.length_a   1.000
_cell.length_b   1.000
_cell.length_c   1.000
_cell.angle_alpha   90.00
_cell.angle_beta   90.00
_cell.angle_gamma   90.00
#
_symmetry.space_group_name_H-M   'P 1'
#
loop_
_entity.id
_entity.type
_entity.pdbx_description
1 polymer ?
#
loop_
_entity_poly.entity_id
_entity_poly.type
_entity_poly.pdbx_seq_one_letter_code
_entity_poly.pdbx_strand_id
1 'polypeptide(L)'
;MSDSFPALPGFYKLLFLYFEPVSTISPALLIWLWPGASWFHHQLVPTPDVLASRSLDARTVLAVWQLGNCYMLLGLISSLVFRAVRDALRNDVVAQERILGSALTALAIADVTHVLASLVGLPPELRFSPASWNATTHGNITFTMFLFSVRLAWFLGVGRRRYYYGQPRLTQNKTK
;
A
#
# COMPACT_ATOMS: atom_id res chain seq x y z
N MET A 1 5.45 -29.35 -1.61
CA MET A 1 5.51 -28.57 -2.88
C MET A 1 5.59 -27.11 -2.49
N SER A 2 6.69 -26.42 -2.78
CA SER A 2 6.77 -24.98 -2.49
C SER A 2 5.69 -24.29 -3.34
N ASP A 3 4.78 -23.59 -2.67
CA ASP A 3 3.68 -22.85 -3.30
C ASP A 3 4.31 -21.68 -4.08
N SER A 4 4.69 -21.97 -5.32
CA SER A 4 5.51 -21.11 -6.16
C SER A 4 4.68 -19.92 -6.62
N PHE A 5 5.20 -18.72 -6.39
CA PHE A 5 4.63 -17.48 -6.93
C PHE A 5 5.71 -16.74 -7.72
N PRO A 6 6.00 -17.18 -8.97
CA PRO A 6 7.16 -16.68 -9.72
C PRO A 6 7.12 -15.17 -9.98
N ALA A 7 5.93 -14.60 -10.17
CA ALA A 7 5.75 -13.17 -10.37
C ALA A 7 6.05 -12.32 -9.12
N LEU A 8 5.99 -12.91 -7.93
CA LEU A 8 6.19 -12.19 -6.67
C LEU A 8 6.99 -13.06 -5.69
N PRO A 9 8.30 -13.27 -5.95
CA PRO A 9 9.12 -14.20 -5.18
C PRO A 9 9.74 -13.56 -3.94
N GLY A 10 10.18 -14.41 -2.99
CA GLY A 10 11.08 -14.03 -1.89
C GLY A 10 10.59 -12.83 -1.07
N PHE A 11 11.42 -11.79 -1.00
CA PHE A 11 11.13 -10.56 -0.25
C PHE A 11 9.84 -9.87 -0.70
N TYR A 12 9.56 -9.82 -2.01
CA TYR A 12 8.33 -9.22 -2.53
C TYR A 12 7.08 -9.96 -2.04
N LYS A 13 7.16 -11.29 -1.91
CA LYS A 13 6.09 -12.11 -1.33
C LYS A 13 5.83 -11.71 0.12
N LEU A 14 6.89 -11.65 0.92
CA LEU A 14 6.79 -11.31 2.33
C LEU A 14 6.19 -9.91 2.52
N LEU A 15 6.66 -8.94 1.74
CA LEU A 15 6.19 -7.56 1.83
C LEU A 15 4.74 -7.42 1.36
N PHE A 16 4.44 -7.82 0.11
CA PHE A 16 3.17 -7.49 -0.53
C PHE A 16 2.01 -8.43 -0.18
N LEU A 17 2.26 -9.67 0.29
CA LEU A 17 1.18 -10.58 0.73
C LEU A 17 0.91 -10.53 2.24
N TYR A 18 1.83 -9.98 3.03
CA TYR A 18 1.74 -10.02 4.48
C TYR A 18 1.93 -8.65 5.12
N PHE A 19 3.14 -8.07 5.05
CA PHE A 19 3.43 -6.82 5.76
C PHE A 19 2.56 -5.66 5.30
N GLU A 20 2.45 -5.45 3.99
CA GLU A 20 1.63 -4.38 3.44
C GLU A 20 0.14 -4.57 3.82
N PRO A 21 -0.51 -5.72 3.53
CA PRO A 21 -1.89 -5.95 3.96
C PRO A 21 -2.11 -5.71 5.45
N VAL A 22 -1.22 -6.21 6.32
CA VAL A 22 -1.31 -5.98 7.76
C VAL A 22 -1.22 -4.48 8.07
N SER A 23 -0.23 -3.79 7.52
CA SER A 23 -0.05 -2.35 7.74
C SER A 23 -1.23 -1.50 7.27
N THR A 24 -1.95 -1.93 6.23
CA THR A 24 -3.15 -1.25 5.73
C THR A 24 -4.41 -1.66 6.48
N ILE A 25 -4.51 -2.88 7.00
CA ILE A 25 -5.68 -3.32 7.77
C ILE A 25 -5.65 -2.77 9.20
N SER A 26 -4.46 -2.71 9.83
CA SER A 26 -4.33 -2.27 11.22
C SER A 26 -4.97 -0.90 11.50
N PRO A 27 -4.75 0.17 10.70
CA PRO A 27 -5.42 1.45 10.87
C PRO A 27 -6.95 1.35 10.86
N ALA A 28 -7.54 0.51 10.01
CA ALA A 28 -8.99 0.32 9.96
C ALA A 28 -9.54 -0.23 11.28
N LEU A 29 -8.83 -1.21 11.87
CA LEU A 29 -9.18 -1.77 13.18
C LEU A 29 -9.03 -0.72 14.29
N LEU A 30 -7.97 0.08 14.28
CA LEU A 30 -7.76 1.15 15.26
C LEU A 30 -8.84 2.24 15.17
N ILE A 31 -9.31 2.55 13.95
CA ILE A 31 -10.36 3.55 13.70
C ILE A 31 -11.74 3.07 14.17
N TRP A 32 -12.11 1.82 13.88
CA TRP A 32 -13.46 1.31 14.17
C TRP A 32 -13.63 0.73 15.56
N LEU A 33 -12.54 0.20 16.12
CA LEU A 33 -12.56 -0.42 17.44
C LEU A 33 -11.93 0.54 18.45
N TRP A 34 -10.72 0.23 18.90
CA TRP A 34 -9.98 1.00 19.88
C TRP A 34 -8.58 1.30 19.32
N PRO A 35 -8.04 2.53 19.48
CA PRO A 35 -8.55 3.65 20.28
C PRO A 35 -9.70 4.48 19.69
N GLY A 36 -10.14 4.18 18.47
CA GLY A 36 -11.31 4.77 17.81
C GLY A 36 -11.00 5.97 16.90
N ALA A 37 -12.03 6.43 16.19
CA ALA A 37 -11.91 7.47 15.16
C ALA A 37 -11.39 8.82 15.69
N SER A 38 -11.81 9.24 16.88
CA SER A 38 -11.33 10.51 17.46
C SER A 38 -9.83 10.48 17.72
N TRP A 39 -9.34 9.40 18.32
CA TRP A 39 -7.91 9.23 18.53
C TRP A 39 -7.15 9.20 17.21
N PHE A 40 -7.62 8.41 16.24
CA PHE A 40 -6.94 8.28 14.94
C PHE A 40 -6.90 9.60 14.18
N HIS A 41 -7.96 10.40 14.24
CA HIS A 41 -7.99 11.76 13.68
C HIS A 41 -6.82 12.62 14.18
N HIS A 42 -6.54 12.58 15.48
CA HIS A 42 -5.42 13.33 16.06
C HIS A 42 -4.06 12.73 15.72
N GLN A 43 -4.02 11.47 15.26
CA GLN A 43 -2.79 10.90 14.71
C GLN A 43 -2.52 11.35 13.27
N LEU A 44 -3.51 11.88 12.54
CA LEU A 44 -3.30 12.34 11.15
C LEU A 44 -2.33 13.51 11.06
N VAL A 45 -2.25 14.35 12.10
CA VAL A 45 -1.27 15.45 12.23
C VAL A 45 -0.64 15.39 13.62
N PRO A 46 0.70 15.28 13.74
CA PRO A 46 1.37 15.28 15.04
C PRO A 46 1.00 16.51 15.86
N THR A 47 0.40 16.30 17.03
CA THR A 47 -0.02 17.37 17.94
C THR A 47 0.54 17.07 19.34
N PRO A 48 1.02 18.07 20.10
CA PRO A 48 1.57 17.86 21.45
C PRO A 48 0.54 17.35 22.47
N ASP A 49 -0.76 17.52 22.19
CA ASP A 49 -1.83 17.25 23.14
C ASP A 49 -2.22 15.77 23.14
N VAL A 50 -1.86 15.08 24.24
CA VAL A 50 -2.13 13.67 24.51
C VAL A 50 -3.63 13.44 24.85
N LEU A 51 -4.40 14.52 25.03
CA LEU A 51 -5.80 14.51 25.45
C LEU A 51 -6.73 14.98 24.32
N ALA A 52 -6.75 14.21 23.24
CA ALA A 52 -7.72 14.28 22.14
C ALA A 52 -9.16 13.92 22.60
N SER A 53 -9.66 14.58 23.65
CA SER A 53 -10.96 14.37 24.27
C SER A 53 -12.05 15.29 23.71
N ARG A 54 -11.75 16.07 22.65
CA ARG A 54 -12.78 16.84 21.95
C ARG A 54 -13.60 15.91 21.07
N SER A 55 -14.91 15.94 21.27
CA SER A 55 -15.86 15.29 20.38
C SER A 55 -15.72 15.88 18.98
N LEU A 56 -15.41 15.03 18.00
CA LEU A 56 -15.45 15.40 16.59
C LEU A 56 -16.91 15.56 16.14
N ASP A 57 -17.16 16.45 15.17
CA ASP A 57 -18.47 16.51 14.54
C ASP A 57 -18.74 15.25 13.70
N ALA A 58 -20.01 14.95 13.45
CA ALA A 58 -20.42 13.73 12.77
C ALA A 58 -19.82 13.58 11.36
N ARG A 59 -19.53 14.68 10.65
CA ARG A 59 -18.95 14.64 9.30
C ARG A 59 -17.49 14.22 9.36
N THR A 60 -16.74 14.75 10.33
CA THR A 60 -15.35 14.37 10.55
C THR A 60 -15.24 12.90 11.00
N VAL A 61 -16.10 12.44 11.90
CA VAL A 61 -16.14 11.02 12.31
C VAL A 61 -16.42 10.12 11.09
N LEU A 62 -17.41 10.47 10.28
CA LEU A 62 -17.74 9.71 9.07
C LEU A 62 -16.56 9.68 8.10
N ALA A 63 -15.87 10.81 7.88
CA ALA A 63 -14.70 10.87 7.00
C ALA A 63 -13.58 9.93 7.48
N VAL A 64 -13.30 9.89 8.79
CA VAL A 64 -12.29 8.98 9.37
C VAL A 64 -12.72 7.52 9.26
N TRP A 65 -14.00 7.20 9.45
CA TRP A 65 -14.51 5.84 9.22
C TRP A 65 -14.43 5.39 7.76
N GLN A 66 -14.66 6.31 6.81
CA GLN A 66 -14.48 6.03 5.39
C GLN A 66 -13.00 5.82 5.05
N LEU A 67 -12.10 6.59 5.65
CA LEU A 67 -10.66 6.35 5.56
C LEU A 67 -10.29 4.94 6.05
N GLY A 68 -10.85 4.51 7.19
CA GLY A 68 -10.70 3.13 7.68
C GLY A 68 -11.21 2.09 6.68
N ASN A 69 -12.34 2.35 5.99
CA ASN A 69 -12.85 1.45 4.94
C ASN A 69 -11.87 1.34 3.77
N CYS A 70 -11.33 2.47 3.30
CA CYS A 70 -10.34 2.46 2.22
C CYS A 70 -9.09 1.66 2.59
N TYR A 71 -8.60 1.82 3.82
CA TYR A 71 -7.47 1.07 4.36
C TYR A 71 -7.73 -0.45 4.42
N MET A 72 -8.89 -0.86 4.93
CA MET A 72 -9.30 -2.26 4.94
C MET A 72 -9.41 -2.84 3.53
N LEU A 73 -10.08 -2.11 2.62
CA LEU A 73 -10.25 -2.53 1.23
C LEU A 73 -8.90 -2.72 0.53
N LEU A 74 -7.96 -1.79 0.72
CA LEU A 74 -6.61 -1.88 0.16
C LEU A 74 -5.90 -3.15 0.63
N GLY A 75 -5.93 -3.41 1.93
CA GLY A 75 -5.32 -4.62 2.50
C GLY A 75 -5.99 -5.91 2.05
N LEU A 76 -7.32 -5.91 1.88
CA LEU A 76 -8.06 -7.04 1.32
C LEU A 76 -7.71 -7.28 -0.15
N ILE A 77 -7.52 -6.24 -0.96
CA ILE A 77 -7.09 -6.40 -2.36
C ILE A 77 -5.69 -7.02 -2.40
N SER A 78 -4.71 -6.43 -1.71
CA SER A 78 -3.34 -6.96 -1.69
C SER A 78 -3.27 -8.36 -1.06
N SER A 79 -4.15 -8.68 -0.10
CA SER A 79 -4.19 -10.00 0.53
C SER A 79 -4.90 -11.06 -0.33
N LEU A 80 -6.13 -10.80 -0.75
CA LEU A 80 -6.99 -11.77 -1.41
C LEU A 80 -6.74 -11.85 -2.91
N VAL A 81 -6.66 -10.70 -3.59
CA VAL A 81 -6.52 -10.67 -5.06
C VAL A 81 -5.16 -11.21 -5.48
N PHE A 82 -4.08 -10.87 -4.78
CA PHE A 82 -2.75 -11.39 -5.14
C PHE A 82 -2.66 -12.92 -4.92
N ARG A 83 -3.30 -13.43 -3.87
CA ARG A 83 -3.42 -14.89 -3.65
C ARG A 83 -4.28 -15.55 -4.73
N ALA A 84 -5.38 -14.93 -5.13
CA ALA A 84 -6.21 -15.41 -6.23
C ALA A 84 -5.42 -15.44 -7.55
N VAL A 85 -4.60 -14.42 -7.85
CA VAL A 85 -3.73 -14.40 -9.03
C VAL A 85 -2.71 -15.54 -8.99
N ARG A 86 -2.04 -15.74 -7.85
CA ARG A 86 -1.14 -16.89 -7.65
C ARG A 86 -1.85 -18.21 -7.95
N ASP A 87 -3.05 -18.38 -7.40
CA ASP A 87 -3.76 -19.65 -7.40
C ASP A 87 -4.43 -19.97 -8.73
N ALA A 88 -5.02 -18.98 -9.39
CA ALA A 88 -5.75 -19.16 -10.65
C ALA A 88 -4.82 -19.22 -11.87
N LEU A 89 -3.65 -18.57 -11.83
CA LEU A 89 -2.75 -18.43 -12.98
C LEU A 89 -1.43 -19.20 -12.80
N ARG A 90 -1.42 -20.28 -12.00
CA ARG A 90 -0.19 -21.05 -11.65
C ARG A 90 0.67 -21.43 -12.87
N ASN A 91 0.05 -21.67 -14.01
CA ASN A 91 0.70 -22.12 -15.24
C ASN A 91 0.98 -20.98 -16.25
N ASP A 92 0.53 -19.74 -15.98
CA ASP A 92 0.73 -18.58 -16.85
C ASP A 92 1.43 -17.46 -16.10
N VAL A 93 2.76 -17.58 -15.99
CA VAL A 93 3.61 -16.61 -15.29
C VAL A 93 3.61 -15.24 -15.96
N VAL A 94 3.32 -15.15 -17.26
CA VAL A 94 3.24 -13.89 -18.00
C VAL A 94 1.97 -13.14 -17.62
N ALA A 95 0.83 -13.83 -17.59
CA ALA A 95 -0.43 -13.26 -17.13
C ALA A 95 -0.39 -12.90 -15.64
N GLN A 96 0.22 -13.75 -14.78
CA GLN A 96 0.47 -13.42 -13.37
C GLN A 96 1.21 -12.09 -13.24
N GLU A 97 2.35 -11.96 -13.92
CA GLU A 97 3.17 -10.76 -13.84
C GLU A 97 2.43 -9.54 -14.37
N ARG A 98 1.70 -9.68 -15.49
CA ARG A 98 0.93 -8.57 -16.07
C ARG A 98 -0.18 -8.08 -15.14
N ILE A 99 -0.95 -8.97 -14.53
CA ILE A 99 -2.05 -8.59 -13.64
C ILE A 99 -1.51 -7.99 -12.33
N LEU A 100 -0.48 -8.62 -11.74
CA LEU A 100 0.19 -8.06 -10.57
C LEU A 100 0.80 -6.69 -10.88
N GLY A 101 1.47 -6.54 -12.01
CA GLY A 101 2.06 -5.26 -12.40
C GLY A 101 1.01 -4.18 -12.62
N SER A 102 -0.17 -4.50 -13.15
CA SER A 102 -1.29 -3.54 -13.21
C SER A 102 -1.72 -3.08 -11.82
N ALA A 103 -1.85 -4.01 -10.86
CA ALA A 103 -2.19 -3.66 -9.48
C ALA A 103 -1.07 -2.85 -8.80
N LEU A 104 0.19 -3.27 -8.94
CA LEU A 104 1.35 -2.54 -8.41
C LEU A 104 1.51 -1.15 -9.05
N THR A 105 1.08 -0.97 -10.30
CA THR A 105 1.05 0.35 -10.96
C THR A 105 0.04 1.26 -10.29
N ALA A 106 -1.20 0.77 -10.07
CA ALA A 106 -2.23 1.53 -9.38
C ALA A 106 -1.79 1.90 -7.95
N LEU A 107 -1.16 0.96 -7.24
CA LEU A 107 -0.61 1.19 -5.91
C LEU A 107 0.55 2.20 -5.92
N ALA A 108 1.46 2.12 -6.90
CA ALA A 108 2.55 3.07 -7.02
C ALA A 108 2.06 4.51 -7.28
N ILE A 109 1.01 4.67 -8.09
CA ILE A 109 0.35 5.97 -8.29
C ILE A 109 -0.26 6.46 -6.96
N ALA A 110 -0.98 5.58 -6.25
CA ALA A 110 -1.58 5.89 -4.97
C ALA A 110 -0.53 6.30 -3.92
N ASP A 111 0.63 5.63 -3.88
CA ASP A 111 1.74 5.98 -2.98
C ASP A 111 2.18 7.44 -3.19
N VAL A 112 2.42 7.82 -4.45
CA VAL A 112 2.87 9.17 -4.80
C VAL A 112 1.82 10.19 -4.40
N THR A 113 0.56 9.97 -4.77
CA THR A 113 -0.51 10.91 -4.42
C THR A 113 -0.74 11.00 -2.92
N HIS A 114 -0.59 9.90 -2.19
CA HIS A 114 -0.73 9.84 -0.73
C HIS A 114 0.38 10.60 -0.01
N VAL A 115 1.64 10.40 -0.43
CA VAL A 115 2.78 11.13 0.13
C VAL A 115 2.67 12.63 -0.15
N LEU A 116 2.31 13.01 -1.38
CA LEU A 116 2.10 14.42 -1.75
C LEU A 116 0.99 15.06 -0.93
N ALA A 117 -0.18 14.40 -0.83
CA ALA A 117 -1.29 14.89 -0.02
C ALA A 117 -0.91 15.01 1.46
N SER A 118 -0.16 14.05 1.99
CA SER A 118 0.31 14.07 3.39
C SER A 118 1.27 15.24 3.64
N LEU A 119 2.24 15.47 2.75
CA LEU A 119 3.17 16.59 2.87
C LEU A 119 2.48 17.95 2.73
N VAL A 120 1.52 18.08 1.82
CA VAL A 120 0.75 19.33 1.65
C VAL A 120 -0.15 19.58 2.86
N GLY A 121 -0.79 18.53 3.38
CA GLY A 121 -1.71 18.58 4.51
C GLY A 121 -1.03 18.83 5.86
N LEU A 122 0.24 18.47 6.01
CA LEU A 122 1.00 18.78 7.23
C LEU A 122 1.25 20.29 7.39
N PRO A 123 1.25 20.81 8.63
CA PRO A 123 1.71 22.16 8.93
C PRO A 123 3.17 22.37 8.47
N PRO A 124 3.53 23.55 7.92
CA PRO A 124 4.86 23.82 7.35
C PRO A 124 6.04 23.42 8.24
N GLU A 125 5.92 23.64 9.55
CA GLU A 125 6.91 23.31 10.57
C GLU A 125 7.13 21.80 10.74
N LEU A 126 6.15 20.97 10.40
CA LEU A 126 6.25 19.51 10.47
C LEU A 126 6.63 18.87 9.12
N ARG A 127 6.37 19.52 7.97
CA ARG A 127 6.51 18.92 6.63
C ARG A 127 7.86 18.26 6.37
N PHE A 128 8.94 18.83 6.90
CA PHE A 128 10.31 18.34 6.70
C PHE A 128 11.05 18.14 8.03
N SER A 129 10.31 17.81 9.09
CA SER A 129 10.87 17.43 10.39
C SER A 129 10.54 15.97 10.74
N PRO A 130 11.21 14.98 10.11
CA PRO A 130 10.92 13.56 10.36
C PRO A 130 11.05 13.15 11.83
N ALA A 131 11.92 13.81 12.60
CA ALA A 131 12.09 13.53 14.02
C ALA A 131 10.87 13.95 14.87
N SER A 132 10.01 14.83 14.35
CA SER A 132 8.80 15.31 15.01
C SER A 132 7.55 14.52 14.60
N TRP A 133 7.68 13.54 13.71
CA TRP A 133 6.55 12.77 13.20
C TRP A 133 6.10 11.71 14.20
N ASN A 134 4.79 11.52 14.29
CA ASN A 134 4.21 10.37 14.98
C ASN A 134 4.21 9.13 14.07
N ALA A 135 3.80 7.98 14.63
CA ALA A 135 3.76 6.71 13.90
C ALA A 135 2.89 6.77 12.63
N THR A 136 1.73 7.43 12.69
CA THR A 136 0.83 7.56 11.53
C THR A 136 1.45 8.40 10.42
N THR A 137 2.17 9.47 10.76
CA THR A 137 2.88 10.31 9.78
C THR A 137 4.04 9.55 9.14
N HIS A 138 4.81 8.80 9.93
CA HIS A 138 5.82 7.89 9.38
C HIS A 138 5.20 6.80 8.49
N GLY A 139 4.03 6.27 8.86
CA GLY A 139 3.28 5.34 8.02
C GLY A 139 2.92 5.96 6.66
N ASN A 140 2.34 7.16 6.68
CA ASN A 140 1.87 7.86 5.48
C ASN A 140 2.99 8.34 4.55
N ILE A 141 4.16 8.68 5.10
CA ILE A 141 5.26 9.27 4.32
C ILE A 141 6.41 8.28 4.20
N THR A 142 7.08 7.95 5.31
CA THR A 142 8.29 7.11 5.28
C THR A 142 8.01 5.70 4.77
N PHE A 143 7.00 5.03 5.32
CA PHE A 143 6.68 3.67 4.95
C PHE A 143 6.07 3.59 3.55
N THR A 144 5.18 4.51 3.18
CA THR A 144 4.65 4.60 1.81
C THR A 144 5.75 4.86 0.77
N MET A 145 6.70 5.76 1.04
CA MET A 145 7.87 5.97 0.17
C MET A 145 8.75 4.72 0.03
N PHE A 146 8.91 3.97 1.12
CA PHE A 146 9.59 2.68 1.09
C PHE A 146 8.85 1.67 0.20
N LEU A 147 7.53 1.51 0.36
CA LEU A 147 6.74 0.62 -0.48
C LEU A 147 6.82 1.02 -1.96
N PHE A 148 6.68 2.31 -2.27
CA PHE A 148 6.85 2.84 -3.62
C PHE A 148 8.21 2.46 -4.22
N SER A 149 9.29 2.64 -3.46
CA SER A 149 10.64 2.28 -3.89
C SER A 149 10.78 0.79 -4.18
N VAL A 150 10.18 -0.08 -3.35
CA VAL A 150 10.17 -1.53 -3.59
C VAL A 150 9.32 -1.89 -4.82
N ARG A 151 8.21 -1.18 -5.08
CA ARG A 151 7.44 -1.36 -6.32
C ARG A 151 8.25 -1.02 -7.55
N LEU A 152 8.98 0.09 -7.54
CA LEU A 152 9.90 0.44 -8.63
C LEU A 152 10.97 -0.64 -8.83
N ALA A 153 11.57 -1.14 -7.75
CA ALA A 153 12.53 -2.24 -7.80
C ALA A 153 11.92 -3.51 -8.43
N TRP A 154 10.65 -3.81 -8.14
CA TRP A 154 9.91 -4.94 -8.72
C TRP A 154 9.75 -4.81 -10.25
N PHE A 155 9.41 -3.61 -10.75
CA PHE A 155 9.29 -3.33 -12.19
C PHE A 155 10.65 -3.37 -12.91
N LEU A 156 11.70 -2.91 -12.25
CA LEU A 156 13.07 -2.98 -12.74
C LEU A 156 13.63 -4.42 -12.74
N GLY A 157 12.98 -5.35 -12.02
CA GLY A 157 13.40 -6.75 -11.94
C GLY A 157 14.52 -7.00 -10.93
N VAL A 158 14.71 -6.11 -9.95
CA VAL A 158 15.73 -6.27 -8.91
C VAL A 158 15.41 -7.52 -8.08
N GLY A 159 16.32 -8.50 -8.04
CA GLY A 159 16.13 -9.73 -7.26
C GLY A 159 15.02 -10.67 -7.75
N ARG A 160 14.53 -10.50 -8.98
CA ARG A 160 13.51 -11.40 -9.59
C ARG A 160 13.68 -11.53 -11.10
N ARG A 161 13.17 -12.62 -11.67
CA ARG A 161 13.06 -12.77 -13.14
C ARG A 161 11.81 -12.05 -13.64
N ARG A 162 11.95 -11.26 -14.70
CA ARG A 162 10.82 -10.63 -15.40
C ARG A 162 10.33 -11.54 -16.54
N TYR A 163 9.02 -11.65 -16.67
CA TYR A 163 8.32 -12.48 -17.65
C TYR A 163 7.50 -11.65 -18.63
N TYR A 164 7.10 -10.42 -18.26
CA TYR A 164 6.30 -9.54 -19.11
C TYR A 164 6.94 -8.16 -19.25
N TYR A 165 7.26 -7.50 -18.14
CA TYR A 165 7.77 -6.13 -18.18
C TYR A 165 9.23 -6.09 -18.67
N GLY A 166 9.51 -5.19 -19.60
CA GLY A 166 10.85 -5.03 -20.20
C GLY A 166 11.31 -6.22 -21.03
N GLN A 167 10.42 -7.18 -21.36
CA GLN A 167 10.72 -8.26 -22.28
C GLN A 167 10.45 -7.81 -23.72
N PRO A 168 11.25 -8.26 -24.71
CA PRO A 168 10.93 -8.05 -26.12
C PRO A 168 9.54 -8.61 -26.40
N ARG A 169 8.66 -7.81 -27.02
CA ARG A 169 7.42 -8.37 -27.58
C ARG A 169 7.85 -9.37 -28.63
N LEU A 170 7.57 -10.66 -28.41
CA LEU A 170 7.64 -11.64 -29.48
C LEU A 170 6.67 -11.13 -30.55
N THR A 171 7.21 -10.58 -31.63
CA THR A 171 6.45 -10.29 -32.84
C THR A 171 5.86 -11.64 -33.24
N GLN A 172 4.58 -11.86 -32.96
CA GLN A 172 3.85 -12.94 -33.61
C GLN A 172 3.77 -12.57 -35.09
N ASN A 173 4.85 -12.84 -35.82
CA ASN A 173 4.78 -13.09 -37.24
C ASN A 173 3.95 -14.37 -37.38
N LYS A 174 2.63 -14.20 -37.35
CA LYS A 174 1.73 -15.15 -38.00
C LYS A 174 1.97 -14.98 -39.50
N THR A 175 2.91 -15.77 -39.99
CA THR A 175 2.91 -16.22 -41.38
C THR A 175 1.51 -16.78 -41.66
N LYS A 176 0.83 -16.15 -42.63
CA LYS A 176 -0.33 -16.58 -43.42
C LYS A 176 -1.33 -17.54 -42.79
#